data_AF-A0A967ARC5-F1
#
_entry.id   AF-A0A967ARC5-F1
#
_cell.length_a   1.000
_cell.length_b   1.000
_cell.length_c   1.000
_cell.angle_alpha   90.00
_cell.angle_beta   90.00
_cell.angle_gamma   90.00
#
_symmetry.space_group_name_H-M   'P 1'
#
loop_
_entity.id
_entity.type
_entity.pdbx_description
1 polymer ?
#
loop_
_entity_poly.entity_id
_entity_poly.type
_entity_poly.pdbx_seq_one_letter_code
_entity_poly.pdbx_strand_id
1 'polypeptide(L)'
;MRVQTVSRARRPAWHKIPGKCGTGLPLRSLGSSNASYLPGSVSGDRHHLRVALPKTPGVREDLFLEWAGRFRTTDVKVGTLAPPPYYQMPMLVRSFCDDPAERLRHLPEDDLTHIAALLAWVDWRFQWIHPFKDFNGRIGRMALAALLYKLALPPVETVPTDPEGRRAYLETLRAGDAGALLPLQ
;
A
#
# COMPACT_ATOMS: atom_id res chain seq x y z
N MET A 1 9.54 -2.10 37.05
CA MET A 1 9.21 -1.99 35.60
C MET A 1 10.54 -1.96 34.84
N ARG A 2 10.89 -3.05 34.12
CA ARG A 2 12.18 -3.18 33.41
C ARG A 2 11.96 -2.77 31.96
N VAL A 3 12.52 -1.62 31.56
CA VAL A 3 12.60 -1.21 30.16
C VAL A 3 13.67 -2.07 29.51
N GLN A 4 13.28 -2.97 28.60
CA GLN A 4 14.23 -3.68 27.76
C GLN A 4 14.65 -2.73 26.63
N THR A 5 15.92 -2.33 26.65
CA THR A 5 16.59 -1.66 25.53
C THR A 5 16.62 -2.60 24.34
N VAL A 6 15.82 -2.31 23.30
CA VAL A 6 15.90 -2.99 22.01
C VAL A 6 17.17 -2.49 21.31
N SER A 7 18.14 -3.37 21.11
CA SER A 7 19.36 -3.02 20.36
C SER A 7 18.98 -2.75 18.91
N ARG A 8 19.40 -1.59 18.42
CA ARG A 8 19.08 -1.03 17.10
C ARG A 8 19.70 -1.90 16.00
N ALA A 9 18.89 -2.63 15.25
CA ALA A 9 19.36 -3.24 14.00
C ALA A 9 19.76 -2.12 13.05
N ARG A 10 20.98 -2.19 12.46
CA ARG A 10 21.43 -1.22 11.46
C ARG A 10 20.42 -1.17 10.32
N ARG A 11 19.99 0.05 9.96
CA ARG A 11 19.15 0.31 8.78
C ARG A 11 19.81 -0.34 7.56
N PRO A 12 19.11 -1.14 6.75
CA PRO A 12 19.69 -1.63 5.51
C PRO A 12 19.96 -0.43 4.60
N ALA A 13 21.14 -0.39 3.97
CA ALA A 13 21.53 0.69 3.07
C ALA A 13 20.73 0.58 1.76
N TRP A 14 19.52 1.16 1.72
CA TRP A 14 18.63 1.12 0.56
C TRP A 14 18.93 2.20 -0.50
N HIS A 15 20.03 2.94 -0.41
CA HIS A 15 20.41 4.05 -1.31
C HIS A 15 20.70 3.62 -2.77
N LYS A 16 20.39 2.38 -3.16
CA LYS A 16 20.60 1.83 -4.51
C LYS A 16 19.44 0.97 -5.02
N ILE A 17 18.20 1.29 -4.66
CA ILE A 17 17.05 0.82 -5.47
C ILE A 17 16.64 1.96 -6.39
N PRO A 18 17.09 1.98 -7.66
CA PRO A 18 16.55 2.94 -8.61
C PRO A 18 15.05 2.71 -8.73
N GLY A 19 14.27 3.78 -8.55
CA GLY A 19 12.83 3.80 -8.73
C GLY A 19 12.47 3.41 -10.16
N LYS A 20 12.25 2.12 -10.39
CA LYS A 20 11.51 1.61 -11.53
C LYS A 20 10.37 0.75 -11.00
N CYS A 21 9.24 1.40 -10.79
CA CYS A 21 7.96 0.71 -10.82
C CYS A 21 7.74 0.31 -12.28
N GLY A 22 8.13 -0.91 -12.64
CA GLY A 22 7.98 -1.45 -13.99
C GLY A 22 9.25 -2.14 -14.51
N THR A 23 9.02 -3.31 -15.11
CA THR A 23 9.97 -4.25 -15.75
C THR A 23 10.79 -5.15 -14.82
N GLY A 24 10.25 -6.37 -14.62
CA GLY A 24 10.94 -7.65 -14.41
C GLY A 24 12.22 -7.69 -13.56
N LEU A 25 12.12 -8.27 -12.36
CA LEU A 25 13.30 -8.88 -11.72
C LEU A 25 13.74 -10.11 -12.52
N PRO A 26 15.04 -10.30 -12.78
CA PRO A 26 15.54 -11.58 -13.29
C PRO A 26 15.55 -12.58 -12.13
N LEU A 27 14.73 -13.63 -12.24
CA LEU A 27 14.79 -14.81 -11.38
C LEU A 27 16.15 -15.49 -11.59
N ARG A 28 17.03 -15.43 -10.59
CA ARG A 28 18.18 -16.34 -10.50
C ARG A 28 17.64 -17.76 -10.28
N SER A 29 18.11 -18.67 -11.11
CA SER A 29 17.73 -20.07 -11.19
C SER A 29 17.99 -20.82 -9.88
N LEU A 30 16.93 -21.39 -9.31
CA LEU A 30 17.01 -22.55 -8.42
C LEU A 30 16.05 -23.61 -8.96
N GLY A 31 16.61 -24.76 -9.35
CA GLY A 31 15.89 -26.03 -9.38
C GLY A 31 15.01 -26.31 -10.59
N SER A 32 15.61 -26.98 -11.56
CA SER A 32 15.01 -27.89 -12.55
C SER A 32 13.65 -28.50 -12.16
N SER A 33 12.61 -28.22 -12.95
CA SER A 33 11.69 -29.26 -13.45
C SER A 33 11.04 -28.81 -14.78
N ASN A 34 10.88 -29.78 -15.68
CA ASN A 34 10.57 -29.62 -17.09
C ASN A 34 9.25 -28.87 -17.36
N ALA A 35 9.33 -27.71 -17.99
CA ALA A 35 8.21 -27.12 -18.74
C ALA A 35 8.78 -26.47 -20.01
N SER A 36 8.55 -27.13 -21.15
CA SER A 36 8.87 -26.60 -22.47
C SER A 36 8.05 -25.33 -22.73
N TYR A 37 8.73 -24.18 -22.74
CA TYR A 37 8.16 -22.91 -23.17
C TYR A 37 8.05 -22.90 -24.70
N LEU A 38 6.82 -22.92 -25.22
CA LEU A 38 6.55 -22.47 -26.59
C LEU A 38 6.22 -20.96 -26.56
N PRO A 39 6.81 -20.12 -27.43
CA PRO A 39 6.50 -18.70 -27.47
C PRO A 39 5.09 -18.50 -28.06
N GLY A 40 4.16 -18.03 -27.23
CA GLY A 40 2.83 -17.59 -27.68
C GLY A 40 2.93 -16.33 -28.54
N SER A 41 2.25 -16.33 -29.68
CA SER A 41 2.20 -15.21 -30.62
C SER A 41 1.52 -13.98 -30.01
N VAL A 42 2.15 -12.83 -30.18
CA VAL A 42 1.56 -11.52 -29.84
C VAL A 42 0.69 -11.09 -31.01
N SER A 43 -0.62 -11.30 -30.89
CA SER A 43 -1.60 -10.62 -31.74
C SER A 43 -2.03 -9.32 -31.04
N GLY A 44 -1.80 -8.20 -31.71
CA GLY A 44 -2.01 -6.87 -31.14
C GLY A 44 -3.48 -6.45 -31.21
N ASP A 45 -3.98 -5.99 -30.07
CA ASP A 45 -4.96 -4.90 -30.02
C ASP A 45 -4.55 -3.95 -28.89
N ARG A 46 -4.17 -2.73 -29.28
CA ARG A 46 -3.84 -1.65 -28.34
C ARG A 46 -5.13 -1.26 -27.63
N HIS A 47 -5.27 -1.60 -26.35
CA HIS A 47 -5.86 -0.74 -25.30
C HIS A 47 -6.02 -1.43 -23.94
N HIS A 48 -5.77 -2.74 -23.81
CA HIS A 48 -5.70 -3.38 -22.49
C HIS A 48 -4.59 -4.43 -22.47
N LEU A 49 -3.50 -4.16 -21.75
CA LEU A 49 -2.50 -5.19 -21.45
C LEU A 49 -3.15 -6.22 -20.51
N ARG A 50 -3.79 -7.25 -21.07
CA ARG A 50 -4.22 -8.42 -20.31
C ARG A 50 -2.98 -9.25 -20.03
N VAL A 51 -2.44 -9.13 -18.82
CA VAL A 51 -1.54 -10.16 -18.30
C VAL A 51 -2.40 -11.40 -18.07
N ALA A 52 -2.39 -12.32 -19.03
CA ALA A 52 -2.98 -13.63 -18.85
C ALA A 52 -2.12 -14.37 -17.81
N LEU A 53 -2.67 -14.54 -16.60
CA LEU A 53 -2.03 -15.41 -15.61
C LEU A 53 -2.11 -16.85 -16.13
N PRO A 54 -1.04 -17.65 -15.96
CA PRO A 54 -1.07 -19.05 -16.36
C PRO A 54 -2.20 -19.76 -15.62
N LYS A 55 -3.02 -20.53 -16.36
CA LYS A 55 -4.07 -21.36 -15.79
C LYS A 55 -3.41 -22.51 -15.03
N THR A 56 -3.27 -22.36 -13.72
CA THR A 56 -2.79 -23.44 -12.84
C THR A 56 -3.95 -24.40 -12.55
N PRO A 57 -3.85 -25.68 -12.94
CA PRO A 57 -4.91 -26.66 -12.63
C PRO A 57 -5.15 -26.72 -11.13
N GLY A 58 -6.41 -26.59 -10.70
CA GLY A 58 -6.81 -26.66 -9.29
C GLY A 58 -7.01 -25.30 -8.59
N VAL A 59 -6.66 -24.18 -9.22
CA VAL A 59 -7.06 -22.86 -8.72
C VAL A 59 -8.44 -22.54 -9.31
N ARG A 60 -9.46 -22.46 -8.46
CA ARG A 60 -10.79 -22.08 -8.94
C ARG A 60 -10.75 -20.64 -9.45
N GLU A 61 -11.06 -20.46 -10.73
CA GLU A 61 -11.03 -19.15 -11.41
C GLU A 61 -12.03 -18.14 -10.80
N ASP A 62 -13.03 -18.63 -10.07
CA ASP A 62 -14.00 -17.85 -9.30
C ASP A 62 -13.42 -17.15 -8.05
N LEU A 63 -12.21 -17.52 -7.61
CA LEU A 63 -11.51 -16.89 -6.48
C LEU A 63 -10.92 -15.53 -6.86
N PHE A 64 -10.69 -15.28 -8.15
CA PHE A 64 -10.12 -14.02 -8.63
C PHE A 64 -11.21 -13.09 -9.13
N LEU A 65 -11.55 -12.12 -8.27
CA LEU A 65 -12.48 -11.05 -8.59
C LEU A 65 -11.92 -10.26 -9.78
N GLU A 66 -12.72 -10.07 -10.85
CA GLU A 66 -12.26 -9.41 -12.08
C GLU A 66 -11.74 -7.97 -11.88
N TRP A 67 -12.23 -7.34 -10.82
CA TRP A 67 -11.86 -5.98 -10.41
C TRP A 67 -10.63 -5.94 -9.49
N ALA A 68 -10.10 -7.08 -9.04
CA ALA A 68 -8.93 -7.13 -8.17
C ALA A 68 -7.73 -6.43 -8.84
N GLY A 69 -7.06 -5.55 -8.08
CA GLY A 69 -5.92 -4.76 -8.57
C GLY A 69 -6.29 -3.62 -9.52
N ARG A 70 -7.58 -3.41 -9.85
CA ARG A 70 -8.06 -2.29 -10.66
C ARG A 70 -8.60 -1.17 -9.77
N PHE A 71 -8.33 0.07 -10.13
CA PHE A 71 -9.01 1.20 -9.51
C PHE A 71 -10.52 1.10 -9.72
N ARG A 72 -11.28 1.62 -8.77
CA ARG A 72 -12.73 1.75 -8.94
C ARG A 72 -13.03 2.64 -10.14
N THR A 73 -14.11 2.32 -10.82
CA THR A 73 -14.60 3.03 -12.02
C THR A 73 -15.88 3.79 -11.77
N THR A 74 -16.31 3.87 -10.50
CA THR A 74 -17.51 4.57 -10.06
C THR A 74 -17.22 5.34 -8.79
N ASP A 75 -18.01 6.38 -8.54
CA ASP A 75 -17.99 7.08 -7.27
C ASP A 75 -18.68 6.25 -6.19
N VAL A 76 -18.23 6.43 -4.96
CA VAL A 76 -18.65 5.65 -3.79
C VAL A 76 -18.82 6.57 -2.59
N LYS A 77 -19.50 6.07 -1.56
CA LYS A 77 -19.61 6.74 -0.25
C LYS A 77 -19.12 5.77 0.82
N VAL A 78 -18.24 6.23 1.70
CA VAL A 78 -17.59 5.41 2.74
C VAL A 78 -17.96 5.99 4.10
N GLY A 79 -19.04 5.48 4.69
CA GLY A 79 -19.63 6.10 5.88
C GLY A 79 -20.10 7.52 5.54
N THR A 80 -19.47 8.53 6.16
CA THR A 80 -19.75 9.96 5.91
C THR A 80 -18.85 10.57 4.84
N LEU A 81 -17.75 9.91 4.49
CA LEU A 81 -16.79 10.40 3.49
C LEU A 81 -17.34 10.17 2.07
N ALA A 82 -17.24 11.20 1.24
CA ALA A 82 -17.31 11.09 -0.20
C ALA A 82 -15.86 11.21 -0.74
N PRO A 83 -15.20 10.10 -1.08
CA PRO A 83 -13.85 10.12 -1.63
C PRO A 83 -13.80 10.90 -2.96
N PRO A 84 -12.60 11.29 -3.43
CA PRO A 84 -12.44 11.98 -4.71
C PRO A 84 -13.09 11.23 -5.88
N PRO A 85 -13.46 11.90 -6.98
CA PRO A 85 -14.04 11.21 -8.13
C PRO A 85 -13.14 10.11 -8.71
N TYR A 86 -13.73 9.01 -9.18
CA TYR A 86 -12.99 7.81 -9.62
C TYR A 86 -11.98 8.08 -10.75
N TYR A 87 -12.25 9.07 -11.61
CA TYR A 87 -11.34 9.42 -12.71
C TYR A 87 -10.02 10.03 -12.23
N GLN A 88 -9.93 10.47 -10.96
CA GLN A 88 -8.71 11.02 -10.37
C GLN A 88 -7.78 9.95 -9.78
N MET A 89 -8.22 8.69 -9.66
CA MET A 89 -7.48 7.63 -8.95
C MET A 89 -6.05 7.43 -9.47
N PRO A 90 -5.77 7.39 -10.79
CA PRO A 90 -4.40 7.21 -11.26
C PRO A 90 -3.44 8.31 -10.78
N MET A 91 -3.89 9.57 -10.80
CA MET A 91 -3.06 10.69 -10.38
C MET A 91 -2.90 10.76 -8.86
N LEU A 92 -3.99 10.57 -8.12
CA LEU A 92 -3.97 10.63 -6.66
C LEU A 92 -3.14 9.50 -6.05
N VAL A 93 -3.26 8.28 -6.56
CA VAL A 93 -2.46 7.14 -6.09
C VAL A 93 -0.98 7.35 -6.45
N ARG A 94 -0.68 7.93 -7.61
CA ARG A 94 0.70 8.27 -7.97
C ARG A 94 1.30 9.30 -7.01
N SER A 95 0.59 10.40 -6.74
CA SER A 95 0.99 11.40 -5.75
C SER A 95 1.18 10.78 -4.37
N PHE A 96 0.26 9.90 -3.95
CA PHE A 96 0.36 9.18 -2.68
C PHE A 96 1.59 8.26 -2.60
N CYS A 97 2.07 7.69 -3.71
CA CYS A 97 3.32 6.92 -3.69
C CYS A 97 4.56 7.83 -3.61
N ASP A 98 4.52 8.98 -4.27
CA ASP A 98 5.63 9.93 -4.33
C ASP A 98 5.79 10.72 -3.01
N ASP A 99 4.69 11.07 -2.34
CA ASP A 99 4.68 11.91 -1.13
C ASP A 99 5.44 11.29 0.07
N PRO A 100 5.21 10.03 0.50
CA PRO A 100 5.97 9.41 1.57
C PRO A 100 7.43 9.23 1.19
N ALA A 101 7.71 8.91 -0.07
CA ALA A 101 9.09 8.75 -0.54
C ALA A 101 9.86 10.07 -0.41
N GLU A 102 9.24 11.20 -0.76
CA GLU A 102 9.86 12.51 -0.62
C GLU A 102 9.97 12.95 0.84
N ARG A 103 8.90 12.82 1.64
CA ARG A 103 8.91 13.17 3.08
C ARG A 103 10.02 12.44 3.83
N LEU A 104 10.22 11.15 3.55
CA LEU A 104 11.29 10.35 4.16
C LEU A 104 12.71 10.85 3.86
N ARG A 105 12.93 11.57 2.75
CA ARG A 105 14.26 12.12 2.41
C ARG A 105 14.64 13.31 3.28
N HIS A 106 13.64 14.00 3.84
CA HIS A 106 13.82 15.21 4.66
C HIS A 106 13.68 14.94 6.16
N LEU A 107 13.33 13.70 6.54
CA LEU A 107 13.18 13.33 7.95
C LEU A 107 14.55 13.02 8.57
N PRO A 108 14.88 13.63 9.73
CA PRO A 108 16.09 13.28 10.48
C PRO A 108 16.09 11.80 10.85
N GLU A 109 17.27 11.20 10.90
CA GLU A 109 17.41 9.89 11.50
C GLU A 109 16.99 9.98 12.99
N ASP A 110 16.05 9.11 13.40
CA ASP A 110 15.51 8.98 14.77
C ASP A 110 14.43 9.97 15.22
N ASP A 111 13.84 10.70 14.28
CA ASP A 111 12.65 11.50 14.59
C ASP A 111 11.38 10.65 14.66
N LEU A 112 11.20 9.94 15.78
CA LEU A 112 10.06 9.04 15.97
C LEU A 112 8.71 9.77 15.90
N THR A 113 8.64 11.02 16.35
CA THR A 113 7.42 11.84 16.30
C THR A 113 7.01 12.09 14.86
N HIS A 114 7.92 12.59 14.03
CA HIS A 114 7.58 12.84 12.63
C HIS A 114 7.41 11.56 11.80
N ILE A 115 8.05 10.45 12.20
CA ILE A 115 7.78 9.15 11.61
C ILE A 115 6.37 8.66 11.96
N ALA A 116 5.94 8.81 13.21
CA ALA A 116 4.57 8.49 13.63
C ALA A 116 3.54 9.35 12.88
N ALA A 117 3.80 10.65 12.75
CA ALA A 117 3.00 11.57 11.95
C ALA A 117 2.90 11.12 10.48
N LEU A 118 4.02 10.72 9.88
CA LEU A 118 4.04 10.21 8.52
C LEU A 118 3.19 8.94 8.37
N LEU A 119 3.30 8.00 9.31
CA LEU A 119 2.53 6.76 9.31
C LEU A 119 1.02 7.03 9.43
N ALA A 120 0.62 7.92 10.35
CA ALA A 120 -0.77 8.33 10.52
C ALA A 120 -1.31 9.03 9.25
N TRP A 121 -0.52 9.93 8.65
CA TRP A 121 -0.88 10.58 7.38
C TRP A 121 -1.02 9.57 6.24
N VAL A 122 -0.13 8.58 6.13
CA VAL A 122 -0.20 7.54 5.10
C VAL A 122 -1.49 6.73 5.22
N ASP A 123 -1.86 6.32 6.44
CA ASP A 123 -3.10 5.57 6.66
C ASP A 123 -4.31 6.39 6.25
N TRP A 124 -4.43 7.60 6.79
CA TRP A 124 -5.53 8.50 6.46
C TRP A 124 -5.60 8.79 4.97
N ARG A 125 -4.47 9.16 4.33
CA ARG A 125 -4.45 9.57 2.93
C ARG A 125 -4.89 8.44 2.01
N PHE A 126 -4.46 7.21 2.28
CA PHE A 126 -4.89 6.05 1.50
C PHE A 126 -6.40 5.81 1.64
N GLN A 127 -6.91 5.89 2.87
CA GLN A 127 -8.33 5.70 3.17
C GLN A 127 -9.21 6.80 2.55
N TRP A 128 -8.70 8.04 2.52
CA TRP A 128 -9.33 9.19 1.89
C TRP A 128 -9.39 9.07 0.36
N ILE A 129 -8.32 8.60 -0.29
CA ILE A 129 -8.30 8.35 -1.74
C ILE A 129 -9.31 7.24 -2.10
N HIS A 130 -9.36 6.19 -1.28
CA HIS A 130 -10.23 5.02 -1.45
C HIS A 130 -10.17 4.42 -2.87
N PRO A 131 -9.01 3.96 -3.32
CA PRO A 131 -8.76 3.70 -4.75
C PRO A 131 -9.46 2.45 -5.32
N PHE A 132 -9.79 1.47 -4.48
CA PHE A 132 -10.31 0.18 -4.93
C PHE A 132 -11.80 0.02 -4.64
N LYS A 133 -12.44 -0.95 -5.31
CA LYS A 133 -13.84 -1.29 -5.08
C LYS A 133 -14.10 -1.83 -3.67
N ASP A 134 -13.16 -2.62 -3.14
CA ASP A 134 -13.21 -3.18 -1.79
C ASP A 134 -11.79 -3.38 -1.27
N PHE A 135 -11.67 -3.75 0.00
CA PHE A 135 -10.43 -4.12 0.70
C PHE A 135 -9.46 -2.95 0.92
N ASN A 136 -9.90 -1.71 0.70
CA ASN A 136 -9.08 -0.51 0.95
C ASN A 136 -8.47 -0.51 2.36
N GLY A 137 -9.27 -0.75 3.40
CA GLY A 137 -8.74 -0.82 4.76
C GLY A 137 -7.74 -1.97 5.02
N ARG A 138 -7.75 -3.04 4.21
CA ARG A 138 -6.72 -4.09 4.28
C ARG A 138 -5.46 -3.65 3.55
N ILE A 139 -5.60 -3.10 2.35
CA ILE A 139 -4.47 -2.65 1.54
C ILE A 139 -3.74 -1.48 2.20
N GLY A 140 -4.46 -0.54 2.83
CA GLY A 140 -3.89 0.56 3.61
C GLY A 140 -3.01 0.03 4.76
N ARG A 141 -3.50 -0.93 5.54
CA ARG A 141 -2.71 -1.58 6.59
C ARG A 141 -1.50 -2.34 6.04
N MET A 142 -1.61 -2.99 4.88
CA MET A 142 -0.47 -3.62 4.23
C MET A 142 0.58 -2.58 3.78
N ALA A 143 0.14 -1.40 3.33
CA ALA A 143 1.05 -0.29 3.01
C ALA A 143 1.78 0.22 4.26
N LEU A 144 1.09 0.35 5.40
CA LEU A 144 1.72 0.68 6.69
C LEU A 144 2.73 -0.37 7.12
N ALA A 145 2.37 -1.65 7.05
CA ALA A 145 3.27 -2.75 7.40
C ALA A 145 4.54 -2.74 6.53
N ALA A 146 4.39 -2.50 5.22
CA ALA A 146 5.52 -2.37 4.30
C ALA A 146 6.40 -1.15 4.64
N LEU A 147 5.81 -0.04 5.05
CA LEU A 147 6.54 1.16 5.44
C LEU A 147 7.29 0.96 6.76
N LEU A 148 6.66 0.38 7.78
CA LEU A 148 7.31 -0.01 9.04
C LEU A 148 8.53 -0.91 8.79
N TYR A 149 8.35 -1.92 7.94
CA TYR A 149 9.44 -2.81 7.52
C TYR A 149 10.58 -2.05 6.83
N LYS A 150 10.27 -1.17 5.88
CA LYS A 150 11.26 -0.35 5.17
C LYS A 150 12.06 0.56 6.12
N LEU A 151 11.42 1.03 7.19
CA LEU A 151 12.04 1.89 8.21
C LEU A 151 12.77 1.10 9.31
N ALA A 152 12.79 -0.24 9.24
CA ALA A 152 13.33 -1.11 10.27
C ALA A 152 12.69 -0.86 11.66
N LEU A 153 11.40 -0.54 11.66
CA LEU A 153 10.60 -0.39 12.88
C LEU A 153 9.92 -1.72 13.24
N PRO A 154 9.65 -1.95 14.54
CA PRO A 154 8.89 -3.13 14.95
C PRO A 154 7.49 -3.12 14.31
N PRO A 155 6.91 -4.30 14.03
CA PRO A 155 5.51 -4.39 13.66
C PRO A 155 4.63 -3.73 14.73
N VAL A 156 3.67 -2.92 14.29
CA VAL A 156 2.69 -2.27 15.16
C VAL A 156 1.32 -2.85 14.83
N GLU A 157 0.53 -3.14 15.86
CA GLU A 157 -0.88 -3.48 15.66
C GLU A 157 -1.62 -2.25 15.14
N THR A 158 -2.02 -2.30 13.87
CA THR A 158 -2.70 -1.19 13.17
C THR A 158 -4.21 -1.33 13.20
N VAL A 159 -4.72 -2.40 13.81
CA VAL A 159 -6.15 -2.65 13.95
C VAL A 159 -6.56 -2.24 15.36
N PRO A 160 -7.54 -1.34 15.49
CA PRO A 160 -8.15 -1.11 16.79
C PRO A 160 -8.81 -2.39 17.30
N THR A 161 -8.35 -2.90 18.44
CA THR A 161 -8.77 -4.19 19.02
C THR A 161 -10.04 -4.07 19.87
N ASP A 162 -10.31 -2.88 20.39
CA ASP A 162 -11.44 -2.57 21.25
C ASP A 162 -12.38 -1.51 20.63
N PRO A 163 -13.66 -1.46 21.06
CA PRO A 163 -14.64 -0.51 20.54
C PRO A 163 -14.22 0.95 20.69
N GLU A 164 -13.61 1.33 21.81
CA GLU A 164 -13.14 2.68 22.11
C GLU A 164 -12.02 3.11 21.16
N GLY A 165 -11.01 2.26 20.99
CA GLY A 165 -9.92 2.46 20.03
C GLY A 165 -10.44 2.56 18.60
N ARG A 166 -11.42 1.73 18.21
CA ARG A 166 -12.05 1.80 16.89
C ARG A 166 -12.74 3.15 16.69
N ARG A 167 -13.47 3.62 17.70
CA ARG A 167 -14.16 4.91 17.65
C ARG A 167 -13.14 6.05 17.53
N ALA A 168 -12.11 6.07 18.36
CA ALA A 168 -11.04 7.06 18.32
C ALA A 168 -10.35 7.10 16.95
N TYR A 169 -10.01 5.93 16.39
CA TYR A 169 -9.45 5.81 15.04
C TYR A 169 -10.34 6.46 13.97
N LEU A 170 -11.63 6.12 13.96
CA LEU A 170 -12.58 6.67 12.99
C LEU A 170 -12.81 8.17 13.17
N GLU A 171 -12.80 8.67 14.41
CA GLU A 171 -12.89 10.11 14.72
C GLU A 171 -11.67 10.87 14.17
N THR A 172 -10.46 10.33 14.36
CA THR A 172 -9.22 10.91 13.81
C THR A 172 -9.25 10.97 12.28
N LEU A 173 -9.71 9.91 11.60
CA LEU A 173 -9.85 9.91 10.14
C LEU A 173 -10.83 11.00 9.68
N ARG A 174 -11.99 11.12 10.34
CA ARG A 174 -13.00 12.14 10.02
C ARG A 174 -12.48 13.56 10.24
N ALA A 175 -11.69 13.78 11.28
CA ALA A 175 -11.04 15.08 11.51
C ALA A 175 -10.08 15.42 10.35
N GLY A 176 -9.29 14.44 9.91
CA GLY A 176 -8.43 14.56 8.73
C GLY A 176 -9.21 14.88 7.45
N ASP A 177 -10.35 14.21 7.23
CA ASP A 177 -11.23 14.46 6.08
C ASP A 177 -11.76 15.90 6.05
N ALA A 178 -11.97 16.51 7.23
CA ALA A 178 -12.39 17.90 7.39
C ALA A 178 -11.23 18.92 7.31
N GLY A 179 -10.00 18.47 7.05
CA GLY A 179 -8.80 19.30 6.94
C GLY A 179 -8.07 19.55 8.27
N ALA A 180 -8.56 19.01 9.38
CA ALA A 180 -7.83 19.03 10.66
C ALA A 180 -6.79 17.91 10.64
N LEU A 181 -5.57 18.24 10.19
CA LEU A 181 -4.47 17.27 10.07
C LEU A 181 -3.63 17.11 11.34
N LEU A 182 -3.75 18.03 12.31
CA LEU A 182 -3.05 17.94 13.60
C LEU A 182 -3.28 16.60 14.34
N PRO A 183 -4.48 15.99 14.36
CA PRO A 183 -4.69 14.67 14.94
C PRO A 183 -3.92 13.53 14.26
N LEU A 184 -3.35 13.78 13.08
CA LEU A 184 -2.53 12.84 12.29
C LEU A 184 -1.03 13.16 12.40
N GLN A 185 -0.63 14.13 13.25
CA GLN A 185 0.75 14.59 13.45
C GLN A 185 1.22 14.33 14.87
#